data_AF-A0A5B6TC22-F1
#
_entry.id   AF-A0A5B6TC22-F1
#
_cell.length_a   1.000
_cell.length_b   1.000
_cell.length_c   1.000
_cell.angle_alpha   90.00
_cell.angle_beta   90.00
_cell.angle_gamma   90.00
#
_symmetry.space_group_name_H-M   'P 1'
#
loop_
_entity.id
_entity.type
_entity.pdbx_description
1 polymer ?
#
loop_
_entity_poly.entity_id
_entity_poly.type
_entity_poly.pdbx_seq_one_letter_code
_entity_poly.pdbx_strand_id
1 'polypeptide(L)'
;MQLQKTILSKPVPMIGMLGGSLLAIHYVLHLAYGFQTGKILWDDMSSPLGVIDGSLFTAAFATIDLTLIALAMAYYRQLNGLKYGVLFFGIVAFLAAITGFVAVTFWHMIPYVMPIACLAMFISAILLSIACLKPRLLPTWVRFGLMAFGLCTAPLGFALPKVLATLPMYATFEMHFLPSGLLWVAMGIAMSLQRRKQLQAIKEYYAPAYQEPATRVSQS
;
A
#
# COMPACT_ATOMS: atom_id res chain seq x y z
N MET A 1 10.27 -28.41 -14.34
CA MET A 1 9.54 -27.12 -14.29
C MET A 1 9.92 -26.41 -12.99
N GLN A 2 10.72 -25.34 -13.04
CA GLN A 2 11.27 -24.70 -11.84
C GLN A 2 10.15 -24.05 -11.02
N LEU A 3 9.96 -24.52 -9.79
CA LEU A 3 9.06 -23.96 -8.78
C LEU A 3 9.64 -22.65 -8.20
N GLN A 4 10.19 -21.76 -9.02
CA GLN A 4 10.74 -20.47 -8.58
C GLN A 4 9.66 -19.38 -8.63
N LYS A 5 8.54 -19.61 -7.95
CA LYS A 5 7.66 -18.51 -7.54
C LYS A 5 8.10 -18.08 -6.16
N THR A 6 8.80 -16.94 -6.06
CA THR A 6 9.13 -16.33 -4.77
C THR A 6 7.84 -16.18 -3.97
N ILE A 7 7.75 -16.89 -2.85
CA ILE A 7 6.60 -16.78 -1.96
C ILE A 7 6.73 -15.44 -1.24
N LEU A 8 5.72 -14.59 -1.37
CA LEU A 8 5.70 -13.33 -0.66
C LEU A 8 5.70 -13.62 0.86
N SER A 9 6.51 -12.88 1.61
CA SER A 9 6.57 -13.06 3.06
C SER A 9 5.21 -12.68 3.69
N LYS A 10 4.84 -13.33 4.79
CA LYS A 10 3.59 -13.06 5.52
C LYS A 10 3.39 -11.57 5.86
N PRO A 11 4.41 -10.78 6.26
CA PRO A 11 4.19 -9.39 6.64
C PRO A 11 3.78 -8.47 5.48
N VAL A 12 4.26 -8.67 4.25
CA VAL A 12 4.01 -7.71 3.16
C VAL A 12 2.51 -7.51 2.85
N PRO A 13 1.69 -8.57 2.67
CA PRO A 13 0.25 -8.42 2.50
C PRO A 13 -0.44 -7.75 3.70
N MET A 14 0.04 -8.04 4.92
CA MET A 14 -0.58 -7.52 6.15
C MET A 14 -0.30 -6.03 6.33
N ILE A 15 0.93 -5.59 6.05
CA ILE A 15 1.33 -4.18 6.14
C ILE A 15 0.57 -3.36 5.08
N GLY A 16 0.48 -3.86 3.85
CA GLY A 16 -0.28 -3.17 2.79
C GLY A 16 -1.76 -3.06 3.09
N MET A 17 -2.35 -4.11 3.67
CA MET A 17 -3.74 -4.10 4.12
C MET A 17 -3.96 -3.09 5.25
N LEU A 18 -3.05 -3.05 6.25
CA LEU A 18 -3.11 -2.09 7.35
C LEU A 18 -3.05 -0.65 6.82
N GLY A 19 -2.12 -0.35 5.92
CA GLY A 19 -2.01 0.98 5.32
C GLY A 19 -3.27 1.38 4.55
N GLY A 20 -3.84 0.47 3.76
CA GLY A 20 -5.11 0.69 3.09
C GLY A 20 -6.28 0.94 4.06
N SER A 21 -6.34 0.19 5.16
CA SER A 21 -7.38 0.37 6.19
C SER A 21 -7.25 1.71 6.91
N LEU A 22 -6.04 2.10 7.31
CA LEU A 22 -5.79 3.40 7.93
C LEU A 22 -6.16 4.55 6.97
N LEU A 23 -5.80 4.41 5.70
CA LEU A 23 -6.14 5.38 4.67
C LEU A 23 -7.66 5.49 4.47
N ALA A 24 -8.38 4.36 4.46
CA ALA A 24 -9.83 4.37 4.37
C ALA A 24 -10.51 4.99 5.61
N ILE A 25 -9.98 4.75 6.81
CA ILE A 25 -10.49 5.34 8.05
C ILE A 25 -10.29 6.86 8.04
N HIS A 26 -9.11 7.35 7.67
CA HIS A 26 -8.82 8.78 7.50
C HIS A 26 -9.89 9.47 6.63
N TYR A 27 -10.19 8.85 5.49
CA TYR A 27 -11.21 9.36 4.57
C TYR A 27 -12.65 9.30 5.12
N VAL A 28 -13.00 8.25 5.86
CA VAL A 28 -14.29 8.19 6.57
C VAL A 28 -14.40 9.28 7.64
N LEU A 29 -13.32 9.61 8.37
CA LEU A 29 -13.30 10.67 9.37
C LEU A 29 -13.53 12.04 8.72
N HIS A 30 -12.84 12.32 7.63
CA HIS A 30 -13.04 13.53 6.84
C HIS A 30 -14.48 13.66 6.31
N LEU A 31 -15.05 12.57 5.81
CA LEU A 31 -16.43 12.56 5.31
C LEU A 31 -17.42 12.85 6.43
N ALA A 32 -17.28 12.17 7.58
CA ALA A 32 -18.16 12.34 8.74
C ALA A 32 -18.07 13.77 9.30
N TYR A 33 -16.86 14.32 9.44
CA TYR A 33 -16.65 15.69 9.90
C TYR A 33 -17.22 16.70 8.90
N GLY A 34 -17.01 16.49 7.60
CA GLY A 34 -17.55 17.34 6.55
C GLY A 34 -19.08 17.35 6.50
N PHE A 35 -19.73 16.21 6.75
CA PHE A 35 -21.19 16.14 6.88
C PHE A 35 -21.71 16.95 8.07
N GLN A 36 -20.97 16.98 9.18
CA GLN A 36 -21.40 17.70 10.39
C GLN A 36 -21.13 19.20 10.32
N THR A 37 -20.03 19.61 9.68
CA THR A 37 -19.49 20.97 9.79
C THR A 37 -19.48 21.74 8.47
N GLY A 38 -19.65 21.06 7.34
CA GLY A 38 -19.48 21.61 6.00
C GLY A 38 -18.02 21.90 5.61
N LYS A 39 -17.04 21.55 6.45
CA LYS A 39 -15.60 21.84 6.27
C LYS A 39 -14.81 20.56 6.02
N ILE A 40 -13.62 20.69 5.43
CA ILE A 40 -12.66 19.58 5.35
C ILE A 40 -11.90 19.53 6.67
N LEU A 41 -11.66 18.33 7.21
CA LEU A 41 -10.97 18.16 8.50
C LEU A 41 -9.53 18.71 8.48
N TRP A 42 -8.91 18.76 7.30
CA TRP A 42 -7.65 19.46 7.03
C TRP A 42 -7.64 20.94 7.44
N ASP A 43 -8.80 21.60 7.42
CA ASP A 43 -8.91 23.01 7.82
C ASP A 43 -8.93 23.20 9.34
N ASP A 44 -9.03 22.11 10.12
CA ASP A 44 -9.14 22.10 11.57
C ASP A 44 -8.08 21.19 12.23
N MET A 45 -6.86 21.20 11.68
CA MET A 45 -5.73 20.38 12.18
C MET A 45 -5.25 20.76 13.59
N SER A 46 -5.67 21.91 14.11
CA SER A 46 -5.44 22.32 15.49
C SER A 46 -6.35 21.62 16.50
N SER A 47 -7.45 21.01 16.06
CA SER A 47 -8.36 20.27 16.93
C SER A 47 -7.77 18.90 17.32
N PRO A 48 -8.19 18.31 18.45
CA PRO A 48 -7.81 16.94 18.80
C PRO A 48 -8.14 15.92 17.70
N LEU A 49 -9.26 16.11 16.99
CA LEU A 49 -9.66 15.25 15.89
C LEU A 49 -8.74 15.41 14.67
N GLY A 50 -8.33 16.64 14.35
CA GLY A 50 -7.36 16.91 13.29
C GLY A 50 -5.97 16.31 13.57
N VAL A 51 -5.52 16.31 14.82
CA VAL A 51 -4.25 15.65 15.22
C VAL A 51 -4.35 14.13 15.06
N ILE A 52 -5.47 13.51 15.49
CA ILE A 52 -5.71 12.07 15.31
C ILE A 52 -5.72 11.73 13.83
N ASP A 53 -6.42 12.51 13.01
CA ASP A 53 -6.53 12.30 11.58
C ASP A 53 -5.18 12.42 10.87
N GLY A 54 -4.40 13.46 11.15
CA GLY A 54 -3.05 13.61 10.61
C GLY A 54 -2.11 12.47 11.01
N SER A 55 -2.27 11.94 12.23
CA SER A 55 -1.52 10.76 12.69
C SER A 55 -1.93 9.48 11.95
N LEU A 56 -3.23 9.30 11.70
CA LEU A 56 -3.74 8.19 10.89
C LEU A 56 -3.27 8.27 9.43
N PHE A 57 -3.32 9.48 8.85
CA PHE A 57 -2.87 9.76 7.50
C PHE A 57 -1.38 9.44 7.34
N THR A 58 -0.53 10.02 8.18
CA THR A 58 0.92 9.79 8.15
C THR A 58 1.28 8.32 8.35
N ALA A 59 0.61 7.61 9.27
CA ALA A 59 0.80 6.17 9.48
C ALA A 59 0.35 5.32 8.28
N ALA A 60 -0.74 5.69 7.62
CA ALA A 60 -1.22 5.02 6.41
C ALA A 60 -0.16 5.08 5.28
N PHE A 61 0.44 6.25 5.07
CA PHE A 61 1.45 6.42 4.03
C PHE A 61 2.75 5.68 4.38
N ALA A 62 3.22 5.79 5.62
CA ALA A 62 4.42 5.07 6.06
C ALA A 62 4.28 3.54 5.89
N THR A 63 3.09 2.99 6.15
CA THR A 63 2.83 1.55 5.97
C THR A 63 2.71 1.15 4.49
N ILE A 64 2.11 2.01 3.65
CA ILE A 64 2.12 1.81 2.20
C ILE A 64 3.54 1.85 1.65
N ASP A 65 4.35 2.83 2.04
CA ASP A 65 5.75 2.95 1.62
C ASP A 65 6.58 1.74 2.04
N LEU A 66 6.41 1.28 3.27
CA LEU A 66 7.07 0.07 3.76
C LEU A 66 6.67 -1.16 2.94
N THR A 67 5.41 -1.23 2.48
CA THR A 67 4.94 -2.30 1.58
C THR A 67 5.63 -2.22 0.22
N LEU A 68 5.75 -1.02 -0.36
CA LEU A 68 6.45 -0.79 -1.62
C LEU A 68 7.93 -1.16 -1.53
N ILE A 69 8.61 -0.74 -0.46
CA ILE A 69 10.01 -1.10 -0.18
C ILE A 69 10.14 -2.62 -0.05
N ALA A 70 9.27 -3.27 0.73
CA ALA A 70 9.33 -4.71 0.93
C ALA A 70 9.09 -5.50 -0.36
N LEU A 71 8.17 -5.05 -1.21
CA LEU A 71 7.96 -5.62 -2.55
C LEU A 71 9.21 -5.41 -3.42
N ALA A 72 9.79 -4.21 -3.43
CA ALA A 72 11.00 -3.92 -4.19
C ALA A 72 12.17 -4.80 -3.74
N MET A 73 12.34 -4.99 -2.43
CA MET A 73 13.37 -5.84 -1.86
C MET A 73 13.15 -7.33 -2.17
N ALA A 74 11.90 -7.81 -2.10
CA ALA A 74 11.55 -9.19 -2.41
C ALA A 74 11.89 -9.57 -3.86
N TYR A 75 11.87 -8.59 -4.77
CA TYR A 75 12.15 -8.76 -6.19
C TYR A 75 13.42 -8.03 -6.66
N TYR A 76 14.30 -7.63 -5.74
CA TYR A 76 15.41 -6.72 -6.02
C TYR A 76 16.33 -7.19 -7.16
N ARG A 77 16.61 -8.49 -7.21
CA ARG A 77 17.47 -9.09 -8.25
C ARG A 77 16.82 -9.07 -9.63
N GLN A 78 15.49 -9.07 -9.68
CA GLN A 78 14.71 -9.16 -10.91
C GLN A 78 14.22 -7.80 -11.44
N LEU A 79 14.33 -6.72 -10.66
CA LEU A 79 13.86 -5.37 -11.00
C LEU A 79 14.80 -4.56 -11.92
N ASN A 80 15.90 -5.15 -12.40
CA ASN A 80 16.88 -4.53 -13.31
C ASN A 80 17.33 -3.13 -12.84
N GLY A 81 17.66 -2.20 -13.76
CA GLY A 81 18.16 -0.85 -13.44
C GLY A 81 17.16 0.05 -12.70
N LEU A 82 15.87 -0.30 -12.66
CA LEU A 82 14.84 0.49 -11.98
C LEU A 82 14.80 0.28 -10.47
N LYS A 83 15.45 -0.77 -9.95
CA LYS A 83 15.45 -1.11 -8.52
C LYS A 83 15.94 0.03 -7.62
N TYR A 84 16.93 0.80 -8.06
CA TYR A 84 17.48 1.93 -7.29
C TYR A 84 16.49 3.10 -7.24
N GLY A 85 15.81 3.39 -8.35
CA GLY A 85 14.79 4.42 -8.39
C GLY A 85 13.62 4.07 -7.47
N VAL A 86 13.09 2.85 -7.57
CA VAL A 86 11.99 2.38 -6.70
C VAL A 86 12.37 2.50 -5.23
N LEU A 87 13.55 2.00 -4.83
CA LEU A 87 13.99 2.04 -3.44
C LEU A 87 14.27 3.47 -2.96
N PHE A 88 14.91 4.30 -3.77
CA PHE A 88 15.19 5.70 -3.43
C PHE A 88 13.88 6.44 -3.12
N PHE A 89 12.92 6.41 -4.04
CA PHE A 89 11.65 7.09 -3.86
C PHE A 89 10.82 6.49 -2.72
N GLY A 90 10.83 5.16 -2.55
CA GLY A 90 10.17 4.50 -1.42
C GLY A 90 10.75 4.89 -0.07
N ILE A 91 12.08 4.95 0.06
CA ILE A 91 12.76 5.33 1.32
C ILE A 91 12.52 6.81 1.63
N VAL A 92 12.64 7.69 0.63
CA VAL A 92 12.36 9.13 0.80
C VAL A 92 10.91 9.34 1.25
N ALA A 93 9.95 8.66 0.63
CA ALA A 93 8.55 8.72 1.01
C ALA A 93 8.35 8.24 2.46
N PHE A 94 8.90 7.08 2.81
CA PHE A 94 8.81 6.51 4.15
C PHE A 94 9.38 7.45 5.23
N LEU A 95 10.58 7.98 5.01
CA LEU A 95 11.23 8.89 5.95
C LEU A 95 10.43 10.19 6.11
N ALA A 96 9.89 10.73 5.02
CA ALA A 96 9.04 11.92 5.06
C ALA A 96 7.71 11.64 5.78
N ALA A 97 7.06 10.49 5.54
CA ALA A 97 5.84 10.09 6.21
C ALA A 97 6.03 9.89 7.72
N ILE A 98 7.13 9.23 8.13
CA ILE A 98 7.49 9.06 9.55
C ILE A 98 7.83 10.42 10.19
N THR A 99 8.54 11.29 9.49
CA THR A 99 8.80 12.66 9.98
C THR A 99 7.49 13.41 10.18
N GLY A 100 6.56 13.30 9.24
CA GLY A 100 5.21 13.84 9.37
C GLY A 100 4.44 13.26 10.55
N PHE A 101 4.51 11.94 10.77
CA PHE A 101 3.88 11.28 11.91
C PHE A 101 4.41 11.83 13.24
N VAL A 102 5.73 11.89 13.40
CA VAL A 102 6.36 12.43 14.61
C VAL A 102 6.02 13.90 14.79
N ALA A 103 6.08 14.70 13.73
CA ALA A 103 5.78 16.12 13.78
C ALA A 103 4.32 16.41 14.17
N VAL A 104 3.36 15.68 13.59
CA VAL A 104 1.93 15.81 13.91
C VAL A 104 1.62 15.30 15.31
N THR A 105 2.26 14.21 15.75
CA THR A 105 1.99 13.59 17.06
C THR A 105 2.59 14.40 18.23
N PHE A 106 3.75 15.04 18.03
CA PHE A 106 4.53 15.62 19.14
C PHE A 106 4.86 17.11 19.01
N TRP A 107 4.73 17.72 17.83
CA TRP A 107 5.07 19.14 17.60
C TRP A 107 4.01 19.84 16.74
N HIS A 108 4.37 20.25 15.52
CA HIS A 108 3.53 20.98 14.59
C HIS A 108 3.74 20.45 13.17
N MET A 109 2.70 20.51 12.34
CA MET A 109 2.76 20.03 10.96
C MET A 109 3.79 20.81 10.13
N ILE A 110 4.64 20.10 9.39
CA ILE A 110 5.59 20.71 8.45
C ILE A 110 4.94 20.76 7.06
N PRO A 111 4.60 21.95 6.51
CA PRO A 111 3.68 22.08 5.38
C PRO A 111 4.18 21.47 4.06
N TYR A 112 5.49 21.23 3.90
CA TYR A 112 6.07 20.70 2.66
C TYR A 112 6.49 19.23 2.72
N VAL A 113 6.63 18.65 3.91
CA VAL A 113 7.13 17.28 4.07
C VAL A 113 6.13 16.27 3.52
N MET A 114 4.84 16.50 3.76
CA MET A 114 3.79 15.58 3.38
C MET A 114 3.53 15.54 1.86
N PRO A 115 3.42 16.66 1.13
CA PRO A 115 3.34 16.64 -0.32
C PRO A 115 4.52 15.92 -1.00
N ILE A 116 5.74 16.11 -0.46
CA ILE A 116 6.94 15.43 -0.96
C ILE A 116 6.83 13.91 -0.70
N ALA A 117 6.37 13.50 0.48
CA ALA A 117 6.15 12.09 0.81
C ALA A 117 5.18 11.43 -0.18
N CYS A 118 4.03 12.06 -0.42
CA CYS A 118 3.01 11.59 -1.35
C CYS A 118 3.57 11.44 -2.77
N LEU A 119 4.27 12.47 -3.28
CA LEU A 119 4.83 12.45 -4.63
C LEU A 119 5.87 11.32 -4.79
N ALA A 120 6.78 11.19 -3.81
CA ALA A 120 7.79 10.14 -3.82
C ALA A 120 7.14 8.74 -3.77
N MET A 121 6.11 8.54 -2.96
CA MET A 121 5.36 7.29 -2.89
C MET A 121 4.72 6.94 -4.24
N PHE A 122 4.05 7.90 -4.90
CA PHE A 122 3.42 7.68 -6.20
C PHE A 122 4.43 7.31 -7.28
N ILE A 123 5.58 8.00 -7.30
CA ILE A 123 6.67 7.67 -8.22
C ILE A 123 7.19 6.25 -7.96
N SER A 124 7.39 5.87 -6.69
CA SER A 124 7.83 4.53 -6.30
C SER A 124 6.84 3.46 -6.79
N ALA A 125 5.54 3.67 -6.58
CA ALA A 125 4.49 2.75 -7.03
C ALA A 125 4.46 2.57 -8.56
N ILE A 126 4.59 3.66 -9.32
CA ILE A 126 4.65 3.64 -10.79
C ILE A 126 5.90 2.89 -11.25
N LEU A 127 7.07 3.24 -10.72
CA LEU A 127 8.34 2.62 -11.08
C LEU A 127 8.34 1.11 -10.75
N LEU A 128 7.81 0.71 -9.59
CA LEU A 128 7.69 -0.69 -9.21
C LEU A 128 6.76 -1.44 -10.17
N SER A 129 5.63 -0.84 -10.54
CA SER A 129 4.70 -1.42 -11.51
C SER A 129 5.35 -1.63 -12.88
N ILE A 130 6.03 -0.60 -13.41
CA ILE A 130 6.76 -0.65 -14.69
C ILE A 130 7.85 -1.71 -14.65
N ALA A 131 8.66 -1.73 -13.60
CA ALA A 131 9.75 -2.68 -13.43
C ALA A 131 9.24 -4.14 -13.39
N CYS A 132 7.99 -4.35 -12.95
CA CYS A 132 7.35 -5.65 -12.93
C CYS A 132 6.62 -6.03 -14.23
N LEU A 133 6.56 -5.16 -15.25
CA LEU A 133 5.86 -5.45 -16.52
C LEU A 133 6.54 -6.56 -17.31
N LYS A 134 7.82 -6.39 -17.63
CA LYS A 134 8.62 -7.33 -18.45
C LYS A 134 8.83 -8.69 -17.76
N PRO A 135 9.34 -8.75 -16.51
CA PRO A 135 9.60 -10.03 -15.85
C PRO A 135 8.35 -10.69 -15.25
N ARG A 136 7.17 -10.04 -15.32
CA ARG A 136 5.89 -10.54 -14.76
C ARG A 136 6.00 -11.03 -13.31
N LEU A 137 6.78 -10.31 -12.50
CA LEU A 137 7.11 -10.68 -11.11
C LEU A 137 5.91 -10.55 -10.18
N LEU A 138 5.12 -9.50 -10.40
CA LEU A 138 3.87 -9.27 -9.69
C LEU A 138 2.69 -9.72 -10.54
N PRO A 139 1.63 -10.23 -9.91
CA PRO A 139 0.36 -10.48 -10.58
C PRO A 139 -0.10 -9.23 -11.34
N THR A 140 -0.73 -9.43 -12.50
CA THR A 140 -1.22 -8.35 -13.37
C THR A 140 -2.10 -7.34 -12.61
N TRP A 141 -3.00 -7.82 -11.75
CA TRP A 141 -3.86 -6.96 -10.95
C TRP A 141 -3.09 -6.11 -9.91
N VAL A 142 -2.01 -6.63 -9.31
CA VAL A 142 -1.15 -5.85 -8.40
C VAL A 142 -0.49 -4.72 -9.17
N ARG A 143 0.05 -5.02 -10.36
CA ARG A 143 0.73 -4.01 -11.20
C ARG A 143 -0.22 -2.90 -11.61
N PHE A 144 -1.41 -3.26 -12.07
CA PHE A 144 -2.43 -2.26 -12.42
C PHE A 144 -2.92 -1.48 -11.20
N GLY A 145 -3.08 -2.12 -10.04
CA GLY A 145 -3.42 -1.44 -8.80
C GLY A 145 -2.38 -0.39 -8.41
N LEU A 146 -1.09 -0.76 -8.40
CA LEU A 146 0.01 0.16 -8.11
C LEU A 146 0.10 1.32 -9.13
N MET A 147 -0.11 1.02 -10.41
CA MET A 147 -0.10 2.03 -11.46
C MET A 147 -1.29 2.99 -11.33
N ALA A 148 -2.50 2.47 -11.10
CA ALA A 148 -3.70 3.27 -10.89
C ALA A 148 -3.56 4.14 -9.64
N PHE A 149 -3.01 3.60 -8.55
CA PHE A 149 -2.70 4.37 -7.36
C PHE A 149 -1.73 5.53 -7.66
N GLY A 150 -0.66 5.32 -8.42
CA GLY A 150 0.26 6.41 -8.74
C GLY A 150 -0.31 7.44 -9.72
N LEU A 151 -0.98 6.99 -10.79
CA LEU A 151 -1.43 7.86 -11.88
C LEU A 151 -2.77 8.55 -11.62
N CYS A 152 -3.67 7.92 -10.88
CA CYS A 152 -4.97 8.51 -10.61
C CYS A 152 -4.89 9.45 -9.40
N THR A 153 -4.16 9.09 -8.35
CA THR A 153 -4.24 9.82 -7.07
C THR A 153 -3.62 11.22 -7.14
N ALA A 154 -2.49 11.43 -7.84
CA ALA A 154 -1.81 12.73 -7.88
C ALA A 154 -2.48 13.80 -8.79
N PRO A 155 -2.82 13.53 -10.06
CA PRO A 155 -3.45 14.52 -10.93
C PRO A 155 -4.88 14.85 -10.51
N LEU A 156 -5.63 13.87 -9.98
CA LEU A 156 -6.99 14.09 -9.51
C LEU A 156 -7.04 14.97 -8.27
N GLY A 157 -6.09 14.86 -7.34
CA GLY A 157 -6.00 15.79 -6.20
C GLY A 157 -5.82 17.25 -6.61
N PHE A 158 -5.13 17.51 -7.72
CA PHE A 158 -4.96 18.86 -8.26
C PHE A 158 -6.14 19.34 -9.11
N ALA A 159 -6.77 18.42 -9.85
CA ALA A 159 -7.85 18.74 -10.78
C ALA A 159 -9.21 18.91 -10.07
N LEU A 160 -9.50 18.08 -9.05
CA LEU A 160 -10.82 18.03 -8.43
C LEU A 160 -11.36 19.38 -7.93
N PRO A 161 -10.57 20.15 -7.15
CA PRO A 161 -11.04 21.43 -6.61
C PRO A 161 -11.39 22.45 -7.70
N LYS A 162 -10.89 22.26 -8.93
CA LYS A 162 -11.08 23.18 -10.05
C LYS A 162 -12.25 22.80 -10.96
N VAL A 163 -12.76 21.58 -10.87
CA VAL A 163 -13.71 21.00 -11.83
C VAL A 163 -15.12 20.86 -11.24
N LEU A 164 -15.28 20.78 -9.91
CA LEU A 164 -16.57 20.53 -9.27
C LEU A 164 -17.11 21.77 -8.55
N ALA A 165 -18.07 22.46 -9.17
CA ALA A 165 -18.79 23.60 -8.60
C ALA A 165 -20.08 23.21 -7.85
N THR A 166 -20.51 21.94 -7.92
CA THR A 166 -21.84 21.48 -7.47
C THR A 166 -21.83 20.57 -6.25
N LEU A 167 -20.68 20.04 -5.85
CA LEU A 167 -20.56 19.13 -4.72
C LEU A 167 -19.64 19.72 -3.64
N PRO A 168 -19.94 19.51 -2.34
CA PRO A 168 -19.06 19.96 -1.28
C PRO A 168 -17.66 19.38 -1.44
N MET A 169 -16.63 20.21 -1.23
CA MET A 169 -15.25 19.84 -1.47
C MET A 169 -14.84 18.57 -0.70
N TYR A 170 -15.29 18.44 0.56
CA TYR A 170 -15.09 17.22 1.36
C TYR A 170 -15.66 15.99 0.65
N ALA A 171 -16.90 16.01 0.17
CA ALA A 171 -17.51 14.86 -0.50
C ALA A 171 -16.76 14.46 -1.78
N THR A 172 -16.30 15.45 -2.55
CA THR A 172 -15.56 15.18 -3.81
C THR A 172 -14.18 14.59 -3.56
N PHE A 173 -13.45 15.14 -2.59
CA PHE A 173 -12.15 14.64 -2.16
C PHE A 173 -12.28 13.19 -1.69
N GLU A 174 -13.22 12.92 -0.79
CA GLU A 174 -13.43 11.61 -0.19
C GLU A 174 -13.85 10.53 -1.19
N MET A 175 -14.79 10.83 -2.10
CA MET A 175 -15.21 9.88 -3.14
C MET A 175 -14.07 9.45 -4.06
N HIS A 176 -13.01 10.25 -4.19
CA HIS A 176 -11.86 9.94 -5.04
C HIS A 176 -10.77 9.17 -4.30
N PHE A 177 -10.50 9.54 -3.04
CA PHE A 177 -9.39 8.97 -2.32
C PHE A 177 -9.74 7.74 -1.48
N LEU A 178 -10.98 7.60 -1.00
CA LEU A 178 -11.46 6.39 -0.33
C LEU A 178 -11.26 5.12 -1.18
N PRO A 179 -11.57 5.11 -2.50
CA PRO A 179 -11.24 3.98 -3.37
C PRO A 179 -9.76 3.58 -3.35
N SER A 180 -8.84 4.52 -3.13
CA SER A 180 -7.40 4.22 -3.05
C SER A 180 -7.08 3.40 -1.79
N GLY A 181 -7.67 3.75 -0.64
CA GLY A 181 -7.55 2.94 0.59
C GLY A 181 -8.12 1.54 0.40
N LEU A 182 -9.31 1.43 -0.18
CA LEU A 182 -9.96 0.14 -0.47
C LEU A 182 -9.16 -0.71 -1.46
N LEU A 183 -8.54 -0.09 -2.47
CA LEU A 183 -7.65 -0.76 -3.42
C LEU A 183 -6.48 -1.44 -2.68
N TRP A 184 -5.83 -0.74 -1.75
CA TRP A 184 -4.73 -1.30 -0.94
C TRP A 184 -5.20 -2.45 -0.05
N VAL A 185 -6.37 -2.33 0.58
CA VAL A 185 -6.99 -3.42 1.36
C VAL A 185 -7.23 -4.64 0.47
N ALA A 186 -7.88 -4.46 -0.68
CA ALA A 186 -8.17 -5.54 -1.62
C ALA A 186 -6.88 -6.20 -2.12
N MET A 187 -5.85 -5.41 -2.41
CA MET A 187 -4.55 -5.92 -2.82
C MET A 187 -3.89 -6.75 -1.72
N GLY A 188 -3.89 -6.27 -0.47
CA GLY A 188 -3.37 -7.00 0.69
C GLY A 188 -4.08 -8.35 0.90
N ILE A 189 -5.41 -8.36 0.85
CA ILE A 189 -6.22 -9.59 0.95
C ILE A 189 -5.87 -10.55 -0.18
N ALA A 190 -5.86 -10.08 -1.42
CA ALA A 190 -5.58 -10.92 -2.58
C ALA A 190 -4.16 -11.52 -2.55
N MET A 191 -3.15 -10.74 -2.14
CA MET A 191 -1.79 -11.25 -1.95
C MET A 191 -1.73 -12.29 -0.82
N SER A 192 -2.46 -12.08 0.27
CA SER A 192 -2.54 -13.03 1.39
C SER A 192 -3.18 -14.37 0.97
N LEU A 193 -4.28 -14.31 0.21
CA LEU A 193 -4.95 -15.49 -0.34
C LEU A 193 -4.06 -16.24 -1.33
N GLN A 194 -3.38 -15.52 -2.24
CA GLN A 194 -2.45 -16.12 -3.19
C GLN A 194 -1.30 -16.84 -2.47
N ARG A 195 -0.75 -16.23 -1.43
CA ARG A 195 0.29 -16.85 -0.59
C ARG A 195 -0.21 -18.15 0.05
N ARG A 196 -1.43 -18.16 0.61
CA ARG A 196 -2.02 -19.38 1.21
C ARG A 196 -2.14 -20.50 0.19
N LYS A 197 -2.63 -20.20 -1.02
CA LYS A 197 -2.73 -21.17 -2.13
C LYS A 197 -1.36 -21.72 -2.52
N GLN A 198 -0.33 -20.87 -2.63
CA GLN A 198 1.04 -21.31 -2.91
C GLN A 198 1.59 -22.24 -1.83
N LEU A 199 1.36 -21.92 -0.55
CA LEU A 199 1.80 -22.75 0.57
C LEU A 199 1.06 -24.10 0.61
N GLN A 200 -0.23 -24.13 0.31
CA GLN A 200 -1.00 -25.38 0.21
C GLN A 200 -0.49 -26.25 -0.93
N ALA A 201 -0.29 -25.70 -2.13
CA ALA A 201 0.26 -26.43 -3.27
C ALA A 201 1.66 -27.00 -2.99
N ILE A 202 2.50 -26.26 -2.25
CA ILE A 202 3.81 -26.76 -1.79
C ILE A 202 3.63 -27.93 -0.83
N LYS A 203 2.75 -27.80 0.18
CA LYS A 203 2.46 -28.89 1.11
C LYS A 203 1.96 -30.15 0.39
N GLU A 204 1.05 -30.00 -0.57
CA GLU A 204 0.52 -31.11 -1.37
C GLU A 204 1.60 -31.76 -2.25
N TYR A 205 2.49 -30.97 -2.85
CA TYR A 205 3.59 -31.49 -3.67
C TYR A 205 4.62 -32.28 -2.84
N TYR A 206 4.90 -31.86 -1.61
CA TYR A 206 5.84 -32.53 -0.71
C TYR A 206 5.19 -33.57 0.23
N ALA A 207 3.85 -33.64 0.31
CA ALA A 207 3.13 -34.65 1.08
C ALA A 207 3.44 -36.11 0.67
N PRO A 208 3.55 -36.48 -0.63
CA PRO A 208 3.88 -37.85 -1.01
C PRO A 208 5.35 -38.23 -0.82
N ALA A 209 6.24 -37.30 -0.43
CA ALA A 209 7.63 -37.64 -0.11
C ALA A 209 7.82 -38.23 1.30
N TYR A 210 6.74 -38.29 2.10
CA TYR A 210 6.74 -38.80 3.48
C TYR A 210 5.91 -40.08 3.69
N GLN A 211 5.34 -40.63 2.62
CA GLN A 211 4.67 -41.93 2.56
C GLN A 211 5.26 -42.64 1.33
N GLU A 212 6.14 -43.64 1.36
CA GLU A 212 6.50 -44.69 2.33
C GLU A 212 7.70 -45.47 1.68
N PRO A 213 8.38 -46.44 2.35
CA PRO A 213 7.78 -47.77 2.45
C PRO A 213 7.93 -48.36 3.84
N ALA A 214 6.80 -48.50 4.53
CA ALA A 214 6.64 -49.48 5.58
C ALA A 214 6.42 -50.82 4.87
N THR A 215 7.49 -51.40 4.32
CA THR A 215 7.44 -52.80 3.89
C THR A 215 8.61 -53.59 4.45
N ARG A 216 8.23 -54.69 5.12
CA ARG A 216 8.96 -55.94 5.35
C ARG A 216 9.84 -56.05 6.62
N VAL A 217 9.18 -56.07 7.77
CA VAL A 217 9.50 -57.00 8.87
C VAL A 217 8.13 -57.49 9.36
N SER A 218 7.69 -58.75 9.31
CA SER A 218 8.34 -60.05 9.26
C SER A 218 7.44 -61.05 8.53
N GLN A 219 7.99 -61.79 7.57
CA GLN A 219 7.58 -63.17 7.33
C GLN A 219 8.79 -64.04 7.70
N SER A 220 8.70 -64.70 8.85
CA SER A 220 9.47 -65.88 9.23
C SER A 220 8.69 -66.62 10.30
#